data_AF-E7D1V6-F1
#
_entry.id   AF-E7D1V6-F1
#
_cell.length_a   1.000
_cell.length_b   1.000
_cell.length_c   1.000
_cell.angle_alpha   90.00
_cell.angle_beta   90.00
_cell.angle_gamma   90.00
#
_symmetry.space_group_name_H-M   'P 1'
#
loop_
_entity.id
_entity.type
_entity.pdbx_description
1 polymer ?
#
loop_
_entity_poly.entity_id
_entity_poly.type
_entity_poly.pdbx_seq_one_letter_code
_entity_poly.pdbx_strand_id
1 'polypeptide(L)'
;MYRELLLVFLCVAVANAIVCLPERCQGVECPELSCGENEIAMNPGMCACCDKCLPLLKKGDMCASILLGVPAPGKCAPGLNCDPETLQCS
;
A
#
# COMPACT_ATOMS: atom_id res chain seq x y z
N MET A 1 -31.80 -26.71 -4.22
CA MET A 1 -31.17 -26.12 -3.02
C MET A 1 -29.64 -26.27 -2.97
N TYR A 2 -29.02 -27.32 -3.52
CA TYR A 2 -27.54 -27.49 -3.51
C TYR A 2 -26.78 -26.65 -4.57
N ARG A 3 -27.42 -26.31 -5.69
CA ARG A 3 -26.80 -25.56 -6.78
C ARG A 3 -26.37 -24.14 -6.37
N GLU A 4 -27.21 -23.46 -5.59
CA GLU A 4 -26.94 -22.10 -5.11
C GLU A 4 -25.83 -22.10 -4.04
N LEU A 5 -25.75 -23.14 -3.21
CA LEU A 5 -24.66 -23.36 -2.25
C LEU A 5 -23.31 -23.62 -2.94
N LEU A 6 -23.30 -24.37 -4.05
CA LEU A 6 -22.10 -24.63 -4.85
C LEU A 6 -21.50 -23.36 -5.46
N LEU A 7 -22.33 -22.42 -5.92
CA LEU A 7 -21.87 -21.13 -6.47
C LEU A 7 -21.20 -20.25 -5.41
N VAL A 8 -21.73 -20.23 -4.18
CA VAL A 8 -21.15 -19.46 -3.07
C VAL A 8 -19.80 -20.03 -2.65
N PHE A 9 -19.65 -21.36 -2.55
CA PHE A 9 -18.37 -21.99 -2.22
C PHE A 9 -17.31 -21.77 -3.30
N LEU A 10 -17.70 -21.72 -4.58
CA LEU A 10 -16.79 -21.40 -5.68
C LEU A 10 -16.26 -19.95 -5.60
N CYS A 11 -17.09 -18.99 -5.22
CA CYS A 11 -16.67 -17.60 -5.01
C CYS A 11 -15.67 -17.45 -3.85
N VAL A 12 -15.84 -18.20 -2.75
CA VAL A 12 -14.93 -18.16 -1.60
C VAL A 12 -13.56 -18.77 -1.95
N ALA A 13 -13.49 -19.76 -2.84
CA ALA A 13 -12.22 -20.35 -3.29
C ALA A 13 -11.37 -19.36 -4.13
N VAL A 14 -11.98 -18.34 -4.74
CA VAL A 14 -11.27 -17.28 -5.48
C VAL A 14 -10.85 -16.11 -4.59
N ALA A 15 -11.22 -16.12 -3.29
CA ALA A 15 -10.67 -15.22 -2.28
C ALA A 15 -9.21 -15.63 -1.97
N ASN A 16 -8.37 -15.58 -2.99
CA ASN A 16 -6.94 -15.60 -2.83
C ASN A 16 -6.59 -14.36 -2.01
N ALA A 17 -6.09 -14.57 -0.80
CA ALA A 17 -5.26 -13.54 -0.17
C ALA A 17 -4.24 -13.10 -1.23
N ILE A 18 -4.19 -11.80 -1.55
CA ILE A 18 -3.22 -11.27 -2.53
C ILE A 18 -1.84 -11.39 -1.86
N VAL A 19 -1.24 -12.57 -1.94
CA VAL A 19 0.09 -12.85 -1.40
C VAL A 19 1.10 -12.46 -2.47
N CYS A 20 2.01 -11.56 -2.11
CA CYS A 20 3.15 -11.24 -2.94
C CYS A 20 4.04 -12.50 -3.02
N LEU A 21 4.16 -13.12 -4.20
CA LEU A 21 5.10 -14.21 -4.36
C LEU A 21 6.53 -13.69 -4.10
N PRO A 22 7.39 -14.48 -3.43
CA PRO A 22 8.78 -14.07 -3.15
C PRO A 22 9.57 -13.76 -4.42
N GLU A 23 9.25 -14.47 -5.51
CA GLU A 23 9.87 -14.32 -6.84
C GLU A 23 9.41 -13.04 -7.58
N ARG A 24 8.41 -12.30 -7.09
CA ARG A 24 7.74 -11.23 -7.86
C ARG A 24 8.70 -10.14 -8.35
N CYS A 25 9.74 -9.85 -7.57
CA CYS A 25 10.72 -8.81 -7.87
C CYS A 25 12.03 -9.38 -8.43
N GLN A 26 12.08 -10.68 -8.74
CA GLN A 26 13.28 -11.31 -9.28
C GLN A 26 13.60 -10.72 -10.67
N GLY A 27 14.83 -10.25 -10.85
CA GLY A 27 15.27 -9.60 -12.10
C GLY A 27 14.84 -8.14 -12.26
N VAL A 28 14.20 -7.54 -11.24
CA VAL A 28 13.90 -6.10 -11.25
C VAL A 28 15.14 -5.33 -10.78
N GLU A 29 15.67 -4.48 -11.65
CA GLU A 29 16.69 -3.49 -11.29
C GLU A 29 16.00 -2.17 -10.92
N CYS A 30 16.17 -1.74 -9.67
CA CYS A 30 15.61 -0.48 -9.21
C CYS A 30 16.55 0.69 -9.51
N PRO A 31 16.02 1.85 -9.95
CA PRO A 31 16.85 3.02 -10.20
C PRO A 31 17.46 3.55 -8.91
N GLU A 32 18.64 4.17 -9.01
CA GLU A 32 19.15 5.00 -7.92
C GLU A 32 18.19 6.17 -7.67
N LEU A 33 17.71 6.28 -6.43
CA LEU A 33 16.77 7.33 -6.03
C LEU A 33 17.49 8.44 -5.27
N SER A 34 17.30 9.67 -5.73
CA SER A 34 17.63 10.88 -4.98
C SER A 34 16.35 11.70 -4.82
N CYS A 35 15.77 11.70 -3.62
CA CYS A 35 14.53 12.42 -3.33
C CYS A 35 14.80 13.88 -2.99
N GLY A 36 13.83 14.76 -3.29
CA GLY A 36 13.91 16.18 -2.92
C GLY A 36 13.78 16.43 -1.42
N GLU A 37 13.97 17.68 -1.00
CA GLU A 37 13.95 18.08 0.43
C GLU A 37 12.64 17.72 1.18
N ASN A 38 11.51 17.63 0.45
CA ASN A 38 10.19 17.32 1.03
C ASN A 38 9.67 15.95 0.63
N GLU A 39 10.56 15.05 0.21
CA GLU A 39 10.22 13.70 -0.22
C GLU A 39 11.02 12.67 0.57
N ILE A 40 10.50 11.44 0.59
CA ILE A 40 11.18 10.30 1.18
C ILE A 40 11.12 9.11 0.22
N ALA A 41 12.22 8.37 0.15
CA ALA A 41 12.25 7.09 -0.53
C ALA A 41 11.43 6.08 0.27
N MET A 42 10.33 5.62 -0.32
CA MET A 42 9.45 4.62 0.29
C MET A 42 8.79 3.77 -0.78
N ASN A 43 8.62 2.50 -0.45
CA ASN A 43 7.86 1.56 -1.26
C ASN A 43 6.35 1.87 -1.17
N PRO A 44 5.68 2.27 -2.27
CA PRO A 44 4.36 2.86 -2.20
C PRO A 44 3.22 1.89 -1.88
N GLY A 45 3.36 0.57 -2.08
CA GLY A 45 2.17 -0.28 -2.10
C GLY A 45 2.36 -1.77 -1.92
N MET A 46 1.23 -2.47 -2.00
CA MET A 46 1.15 -3.91 -1.83
C MET A 46 1.95 -4.60 -2.95
N CYS A 47 3.06 -5.22 -2.55
CA CYS A 47 3.99 -5.94 -3.42
C CYS A 47 4.78 -5.09 -4.43
N ALA A 48 5.07 -3.82 -4.15
CA ALA A 48 5.95 -3.04 -5.01
C ALA A 48 7.42 -3.47 -4.83
N CYS A 49 8.20 -3.40 -5.92
CA CYS A 49 9.57 -3.91 -5.96
C CYS A 49 10.64 -2.84 -5.70
N CYS A 50 10.32 -1.58 -5.98
CA CYS A 50 11.25 -0.47 -5.88
C CYS A 50 10.66 0.65 -5.03
N ASP A 51 11.54 1.36 -4.35
CA ASP A 51 11.20 2.60 -3.67
C ASP A 51 10.87 3.69 -4.68
N LYS A 52 10.04 4.64 -4.24
CA LYS A 52 9.71 5.86 -4.97
C LYS A 52 9.86 7.05 -4.03
N CYS A 53 10.15 8.23 -4.59
CA CYS A 53 10.08 9.46 -3.83
C CYS A 53 8.61 9.82 -3.64
N LEU A 54 8.18 9.84 -2.39
CA LEU A 54 6.83 10.21 -2.00
C LEU A 54 6.89 11.44 -1.09
N PRO A 55 5.88 12.33 -1.16
CA PRO A 55 5.88 13.54 -0.36
C PRO A 55 5.79 13.24 1.14
N LEU A 56 6.41 14.12 1.93
CA LEU A 56 6.15 14.20 3.36
C LEU A 56 4.80 14.90 3.60
N LEU A 57 3.88 14.18 4.22
CA LEU A 57 2.53 14.60 4.51
C LEU A 57 2.51 15.50 5.76
N LYS A 58 1.80 16.61 5.67
CA LYS A 58 1.64 17.58 6.76
C LYS A 58 0.53 17.14 7.70
N LYS A 59 0.44 17.81 8.85
CA LYS A 59 -0.64 17.58 9.81
C LYS A 59 -2.01 17.80 9.15
N GLY A 60 -2.91 16.83 9.30
CA GLY A 60 -4.24 16.82 8.68
C GLY A 60 -4.31 16.20 7.28
N ASP A 61 -3.17 15.92 6.63
CA ASP A 61 -3.17 15.22 5.34
C ASP A 61 -3.54 13.75 5.52
N MET A 62 -4.25 13.17 4.54
CA MET A 62 -4.57 11.75 4.55
C MET A 62 -3.31 10.92 4.31
N CYS A 63 -3.01 10.00 5.24
CA CYS A 63 -1.86 9.09 5.17
C CYS A 63 -2.24 7.66 4.76
N ALA A 64 -3.53 7.32 4.83
CA ALA A 64 -4.05 6.03 4.43
C ALA A 64 -5.42 6.17 3.76
N SER A 65 -5.83 5.14 3.04
CA SER A 65 -7.14 5.05 2.39
C SER A 65 -8.00 4.00 3.09
N ILE A 66 -9.33 4.23 3.09
CA ILE A 66 -10.32 3.23 3.52
C ILE A 66 -10.40 2.03 2.55
N LEU A 67 -9.85 2.16 1.34
CA LEU A 67 -9.86 1.11 0.33
C LEU A 67 -8.61 0.23 0.46
N LEU A 68 -8.82 -1.06 0.70
CA LEU A 68 -7.76 -2.06 0.73
C LEU A 68 -7.00 -2.11 -0.60
N GLY A 69 -5.67 -2.18 -0.53
CA GLY A 69 -4.79 -2.25 -1.70
C GLY A 69 -4.46 -0.90 -2.34
N VAL A 70 -5.05 0.21 -1.87
CA VAL A 70 -4.66 1.54 -2.31
C VAL A 70 -3.35 1.94 -1.60
N PRO A 71 -2.29 2.27 -2.36
CA PRO A 71 -1.01 2.70 -1.80
C PRO A 71 -1.17 3.98 -0.98
N ALA A 72 -0.31 4.15 0.04
CA ALA A 72 -0.27 5.39 0.81
C ALA A 72 0.18 6.55 -0.10
N PRO A 73 -0.45 7.74 -0.03
CA PRO A 73 -0.07 8.88 -0.86
C PRO A 73 1.29 9.48 -0.46
N GLY A 74 1.78 9.16 0.74
CA GLY A 74 3.08 9.59 1.24
C GLY A 74 3.30 9.13 2.68
N LYS A 75 4.33 9.69 3.33
CA LYS A 75 4.65 9.41 4.73
C LYS A 75 4.45 10.67 5.56
N CYS A 76 3.86 10.56 6.75
CA CYS A 76 3.76 11.69 7.67
C CYS A 76 5.13 12.32 7.95
N ALA A 77 5.16 13.65 7.99
CA ALA A 77 6.36 14.42 8.30
C ALA A 77 6.91 14.03 9.69
N PRO A 78 8.21 14.24 9.94
CA PRO A 78 8.83 13.88 11.22
C PRO A 78 8.06 14.43 12.43
N GLY A 79 7.74 13.54 13.38
CA GLY A 79 6.99 13.87 14.59
C GLY A 79 5.47 13.72 14.47
N LEU A 80 4.94 13.41 13.29
CA LEU A 80 3.52 13.08 13.07
C LEU A 80 3.35 11.58 12.85
N ASN A 81 2.24 11.02 13.33
CA ASN A 81 1.87 9.63 13.07
C ASN A 81 0.55 9.57 12.29
N CYS A 82 0.39 8.51 11.50
CA CYS A 82 -0.87 8.24 10.84
C CYS A 82 -1.87 7.72 11.87
N ASP A 83 -2.88 8.53 12.19
CA ASP A 83 -3.96 8.16 13.08
C ASP A 83 -4.84 7.07 12.41
N PRO A 84 -5.00 5.88 13.03
CA PRO A 84 -5.77 4.80 12.44
C PRO A 84 -7.28 5.06 12.41
N GLU A 85 -7.80 5.99 13.22
CA GLU A 85 -9.23 6.33 13.26
C GLU A 85 -9.59 7.36 12.19
N THR A 86 -8.76 8.40 12.03
CA THR A 86 -9.01 9.50 11.09
C THR A 86 -8.31 9.33 9.74
N LEU A 87 -7.34 8.41 9.65
CA LEU A 87 -6.45 8.18 8.51
C LEU A 87 -5.66 9.42 8.10
N GLN A 88 -5.40 10.32 9.06
CA GLN A 88 -4.69 11.58 8.87
C GLN A 88 -3.40 11.63 9.69
N CYS A 89 -2.44 12.44 9.25
CA CYS A 89 -1.24 12.71 10.03
C CYS A 89 -1.55 13.63 11.22
N SER A 90 -1.24 13.20 12.44
CA SER A 90 -1.48 13.96 13.68
C SER A 90 -0.33 13.91 14.67
#